data_AF-A0A2N1PE95-F1
#
_entry.id   AF-A0A2N1PE95-F1
#
_cell.length_a   1.000
_cell.length_b   1.000
_cell.length_c   1.000
_cell.angle_alpha   90.00
_cell.angle_beta   90.00
_cell.angle_gamma   90.00
#
_symmetry.space_group_name_H-M   'P 1'
#
loop_
_entity.id
_entity.type
_entity.pdbx_description
1 polymer ?
#
loop_
_entity_poly.entity_id
_entity_poly.type
_entity_poly.pdbx_seq_one_letter_code
_entity_poly.pdbx_strand_id
1 'polypeptide(L)'
;PILGKSTPEGARDFLVPSRIYPGEFYALPQSPQIYKQLYMVAGFEKYFQIARCFRDEDLRADRQLEFTQVDIETSFLSEQDIQAMIERVLKYTFKKILDYTIDFPIPRLSYEKAMALYGSDKPDLRFELLLDTYTEAFMPFEIPFFSDKTIRGFILPNGASLTRKELDQFTLTVKKNHGEALAYLKYSNQELSGSILKFIADPNALAESLELKDQDLLFLVVAKDYMKASNAAGALRKEIGEYMKLASETDYKFAWIVDWPLFDENEDGSLTAAHHPFTAPKEQDKALLKTNPKACMAQAYDIVLNGYELGGGSVRIHESHIQQQMFEAIGLPSDVIEARFGFLVGALKYGTPPHGGLALGLDRLVMLMTGTKNIKDVIAFPKTQSARDLMMEAPSSVADTQLEELKISFKH
;
A
#
# COMPACT_ATOMS: atom_id res chain seq x y z
N PRO A 1 20.12 4.28 14.26
CA PRO A 1 21.28 5.00 13.69
C PRO A 1 20.97 5.42 12.25
N ILE A 2 21.54 6.53 11.75
CA ILE A 2 21.36 6.94 10.34
C ILE A 2 22.37 6.26 9.41
N LEU A 3 23.59 6.00 9.87
CA LEU A 3 24.57 5.23 9.10
C LEU A 3 24.47 3.76 9.51
N GLY A 4 23.70 2.99 8.74
CA GLY A 4 23.43 1.58 8.98
C GLY A 4 24.10 0.65 7.96
N LYS A 5 23.84 -0.64 8.09
CA LYS A 5 24.20 -1.66 7.10
C LYS A 5 23.15 -1.68 5.99
N SER A 6 23.55 -1.88 4.74
CA SER A 6 22.60 -2.10 3.64
C SER A 6 21.90 -3.44 3.81
N THR A 7 20.60 -3.36 4.00
CA THR A 7 19.69 -4.51 4.12
C THR A 7 18.40 -4.13 3.40
N PRO A 8 18.33 -4.26 2.06
CA PRO A 8 17.17 -3.80 1.32
C PRO A 8 15.89 -4.49 1.82
N GLU A 9 14.92 -3.71 2.32
CA GLU A 9 13.65 -4.17 2.88
C GLU A 9 12.48 -4.01 1.88
N GLY A 10 12.79 -3.81 0.60
CA GLY A 10 11.80 -3.62 -0.47
C GLY A 10 12.13 -2.45 -1.39
N ALA A 11 12.66 -1.35 -0.84
CA ALA A 11 13.18 -0.23 -1.62
C ALA A 11 14.69 -0.34 -1.88
N ARG A 12 15.23 0.52 -2.75
CA ARG A 12 16.68 0.73 -2.86
C ARG A 12 17.17 1.62 -1.71
N ASP A 13 18.34 1.29 -1.18
CA ASP A 13 19.02 2.07 -0.16
C ASP A 13 19.76 3.26 -0.79
N PHE A 14 19.75 4.41 -0.11
CA PHE A 14 20.78 5.42 -0.33
C PHE A 14 22.09 4.97 0.33
N LEU A 15 23.17 4.96 -0.44
CA LEU A 15 24.49 4.55 0.03
C LEU A 15 25.36 5.75 0.39
N VAL A 16 26.15 5.60 1.45
CA VAL A 16 27.14 6.59 1.91
C VAL A 16 28.51 5.91 1.96
N PRO A 17 29.48 6.31 1.11
CA PRO A 17 30.79 5.67 1.08
C PRO A 17 31.60 5.98 2.35
N SER A 18 32.34 4.99 2.85
CA SER A 18 33.24 5.17 3.98
C SER A 18 34.63 5.61 3.53
N ARG A 19 35.08 6.77 4.00
CA ARG A 19 36.48 7.20 3.83
C ARG A 19 37.46 6.32 4.61
N ILE A 20 37.03 5.77 5.75
CA ILE A 20 37.89 5.01 6.67
C ILE A 20 38.10 3.58 6.17
N TYR A 21 37.06 2.98 5.58
CA TYR A 21 37.05 1.60 5.08
C TYR A 21 36.81 1.63 3.57
N PRO A 22 37.87 1.77 2.75
CA PRO A 22 37.70 1.92 1.31
C PRO A 22 37.03 0.69 0.69
N GLY A 23 36.02 0.92 -0.14
CA GLY A 23 35.18 -0.14 -0.74
C GLY A 23 33.96 -0.53 0.09
N GLU A 24 33.82 -0.02 1.31
CA GLU A 24 32.65 -0.24 2.16
C GLU A 24 31.71 0.97 2.17
N PHE A 25 30.41 0.69 2.30
CA PHE A 25 29.34 1.66 2.27
C PHE A 25 28.42 1.48 3.47
N TYR A 26 28.00 2.60 4.05
CA TYR A 26 26.82 2.64 4.90
C TYR A 26 25.57 2.76 4.02
N ALA A 27 24.43 2.41 4.60
CA ALA A 27 23.12 2.71 4.03
C ALA A 27 22.33 3.64 4.95
N LEU A 28 21.60 4.58 4.36
CA LEU A 28 20.59 5.36 5.07
C LEU A 28 19.35 4.48 5.32
N PRO A 29 18.75 4.52 6.52
CA PRO A 29 17.69 3.59 6.90
C PRO A 29 16.38 3.87 6.15
N GLN A 30 15.81 2.84 5.53
CA GLN A 30 14.44 2.88 5.00
C GLN A 30 13.40 3.05 6.11
N SER A 31 13.73 2.58 7.31
CA SER A 31 13.01 2.77 8.57
C SER A 31 13.90 2.36 9.76
N PRO A 32 13.53 2.65 11.01
CA PRO A 32 14.21 2.11 12.20
C PRO A 32 13.94 0.63 12.50
N GLN A 33 13.33 -0.14 11.57
CA GLN A 33 12.77 -1.49 11.79
C GLN A 33 13.70 -2.47 12.51
N ILE A 34 14.97 -2.53 12.14
CA ILE A 34 15.94 -3.40 12.80
C ILE A 34 16.20 -2.93 14.24
N TYR A 35 16.45 -1.64 14.42
CA TYR A 35 16.86 -1.10 15.72
C TYR A 35 15.74 -1.12 16.75
N LYS A 36 14.51 -0.84 16.33
CA LYS A 36 13.34 -0.90 17.24
C LYS A 36 13.07 -2.32 17.73
N GLN A 37 13.26 -3.33 16.89
CA GLN A 37 13.20 -4.73 17.32
C GLN A 37 14.33 -5.07 18.29
N LEU A 38 15.57 -4.63 18.01
CA LEU A 38 16.69 -4.84 18.93
C LEU A 38 16.48 -4.16 20.29
N TYR A 39 15.76 -3.03 20.35
CA TYR A 39 15.33 -2.45 21.63
C TYR A 39 14.37 -3.38 22.39
N MET A 40 13.44 -4.04 21.69
CA MET A 40 12.57 -5.04 22.33
C MET A 40 13.41 -6.21 22.88
N VAL A 41 14.40 -6.70 22.12
CA VAL A 41 15.35 -7.72 22.58
C VAL A 41 16.17 -7.25 23.78
N ALA A 42 16.55 -5.97 23.82
CA ALA A 42 17.29 -5.37 24.93
C ALA A 42 16.44 -5.10 26.18
N GLY A 43 15.15 -5.45 26.16
CA GLY A 43 14.24 -5.30 27.30
C GLY A 43 13.53 -3.95 27.38
N PHE A 44 13.62 -3.10 26.36
CA PHE A 44 12.74 -1.92 26.28
C PHE A 44 11.33 -2.40 25.93
N GLU A 45 10.35 -2.17 26.80
CA GLU A 45 8.99 -2.63 26.55
C GLU A 45 8.23 -1.79 25.52
N LYS A 46 8.49 -0.48 25.47
CA LYS A 46 7.82 0.45 24.56
C LYS A 46 8.81 1.47 24.03
N TYR A 47 8.89 1.56 22.72
CA TYR A 47 9.74 2.49 22.00
C TYR A 47 8.88 3.33 21.05
N PHE A 48 9.23 4.61 20.94
CA PHE A 48 8.81 5.41 19.80
C PHE A 48 9.91 6.38 19.37
N GLN A 49 9.90 6.77 18.11
CA GLN A 49 10.76 7.81 17.57
C GLN A 49 10.06 8.57 16.45
N ILE A 50 10.19 9.90 16.44
CA ILE A 50 9.97 10.69 15.22
C ILE A 50 11.25 10.58 14.39
N ALA A 51 11.27 9.64 13.47
CA ALA A 51 12.47 9.22 12.75
C ALA A 51 12.48 9.76 11.32
N ARG A 52 13.67 10.14 10.84
CA ARG A 52 13.89 10.39 9.41
C ARG A 52 14.21 9.08 8.70
N CYS A 53 13.53 8.84 7.59
CA CYS A 53 13.62 7.64 6.78
C CYS A 53 13.98 8.01 5.34
N PHE A 54 14.67 7.10 4.65
CA PHE A 54 15.24 7.35 3.33
C PHE A 54 14.96 6.19 2.38
N ARG A 55 14.32 6.45 1.23
CA ARG A 55 14.03 5.42 0.22
C ARG A 55 14.34 5.96 -1.17
N ASP A 56 15.20 5.26 -1.91
CA ASP A 56 15.55 5.62 -3.29
C ASP A 56 14.54 5.02 -4.29
N GLU A 57 13.34 5.60 -4.28
CA GLU A 57 12.21 5.23 -5.14
C GLU A 57 11.73 6.39 -6.01
N ASP A 58 10.98 6.05 -7.06
CA ASP A 58 10.31 7.04 -7.90
C ASP A 58 9.30 7.87 -7.08
N LEU A 59 9.39 9.19 -7.25
CA LEU A 59 8.60 10.15 -6.50
C LEU A 59 7.17 10.26 -7.04
N ARG A 60 6.22 10.44 -6.11
CA ARG A 60 4.79 10.68 -6.35
C ARG A 60 4.33 11.88 -5.54
N ALA A 61 3.09 12.33 -5.72
CA ALA A 61 2.53 13.47 -4.98
C ALA A 61 2.57 13.29 -3.45
N ASP A 62 2.56 12.04 -2.99
CA ASP A 62 2.54 11.62 -1.59
C ASP A 62 3.83 10.91 -1.15
N ARG A 63 4.94 11.06 -1.91
CA ARG A 63 6.24 10.44 -1.62
C ARG A 63 7.41 11.43 -1.75
N GLN A 64 8.40 11.27 -0.88
CA GLN A 64 9.69 11.98 -0.87
C GLN A 64 10.82 10.99 -0.63
N LEU A 65 12.04 11.34 -1.09
CA LEU A 65 13.23 10.50 -0.90
C LEU A 65 13.62 10.40 0.57
N GLU A 66 13.45 11.51 1.30
CA GLU A 66 13.54 11.58 2.74
C GLU A 66 12.18 11.99 3.31
N PHE A 67 11.72 11.29 4.33
CA PHE A 67 10.40 11.52 4.92
C PHE A 67 10.40 11.13 6.40
N THR A 68 9.42 11.60 7.15
CA THR A 68 9.37 11.48 8.59
C THR A 68 8.32 10.46 9.01
N GLN A 69 8.72 9.51 9.86
CA GLN A 69 7.81 8.54 10.47
C GLN A 69 7.66 8.80 11.97
N VAL A 70 6.46 8.57 12.50
CA VAL A 70 6.26 8.27 13.92
C VAL A 70 6.34 6.75 14.05
N ASP A 71 7.54 6.28 14.33
CA ASP A 71 7.87 4.87 14.41
C ASP A 71 7.69 4.36 15.83
N ILE A 72 6.96 3.27 16.01
CA ILE A 72 6.55 2.72 17.31
C ILE A 72 6.80 1.21 17.32
N GLU A 73 7.29 0.69 18.45
CA GLU A 73 7.44 -0.74 18.70
C GLU A 73 7.14 -1.04 20.17
N THR A 74 6.50 -2.18 20.44
CA THR A 74 6.09 -2.60 21.77
C THR A 74 6.31 -4.10 21.96
N SER A 75 6.64 -4.49 23.19
CA SER A 75 6.69 -5.89 23.63
C SER A 75 5.40 -6.28 24.34
N PHE A 76 5.03 -7.56 24.26
CA PHE A 76 3.91 -8.20 24.96
C PHE A 76 2.52 -7.62 24.65
N LEU A 77 2.37 -6.88 23.54
CA LEU A 77 1.08 -6.40 23.05
C LEU A 77 0.60 -7.23 21.87
N SER A 78 -0.71 -7.46 21.83
CA SER A 78 -1.39 -8.05 20.67
C SER A 78 -1.54 -7.02 19.54
N GLU A 79 -1.90 -7.51 18.35
CA GLU A 79 -2.31 -6.70 17.21
C GLU A 79 -3.36 -5.64 17.59
N GLN A 80 -4.40 -6.06 18.34
CA GLN A 80 -5.51 -5.22 18.75
C GLN A 80 -5.09 -4.18 19.79
N ASP A 81 -4.18 -4.53 20.70
CA ASP A 81 -3.65 -3.59 21.69
C ASP A 81 -2.84 -2.46 21.05
N ILE A 82 -2.04 -2.81 20.02
CA ILE A 82 -1.26 -1.85 19.24
C ILE A 82 -2.22 -0.93 18.47
N GLN A 83 -3.21 -1.48 17.75
CA GLN A 83 -4.22 -0.69 17.06
C GLN A 83 -4.95 0.27 18.02
N ALA A 84 -5.39 -0.22 19.19
CA ALA A 84 -6.07 0.60 20.20
C ALA A 84 -5.16 1.72 20.75
N MET A 85 -3.85 1.50 20.83
CA MET A 85 -2.90 2.55 21.19
C MET A 85 -2.81 3.63 20.11
N ILE A 86 -2.70 3.24 18.84
CA ILE A 86 -2.67 4.18 17.71
C ILE A 86 -3.98 4.97 17.61
N GLU A 87 -5.11 4.30 17.80
CA GLU A 87 -6.45 4.92 17.87
C GLU A 87 -6.50 6.06 18.91
N ARG A 88 -5.93 5.85 20.12
CA ARG A 88 -5.85 6.91 21.14
C ARG A 88 -4.97 8.08 20.71
N VAL A 89 -3.84 7.81 20.06
CA VAL A 89 -2.91 8.84 19.55
C VAL A 89 -3.61 9.70 18.48
N LEU A 90 -4.30 9.07 17.54
CA LEU A 90 -5.04 9.75 16.48
C LEU A 90 -6.21 10.55 17.06
N LYS A 91 -6.99 9.96 17.98
CA LYS A 91 -8.08 10.65 18.67
C LYS A 91 -7.62 11.95 19.31
N TYR A 92 -6.54 11.87 20.10
CA TYR A 92 -6.00 13.03 20.80
C TYR A 92 -5.50 14.08 19.80
N THR A 93 -4.76 13.66 18.79
CA THR A 93 -4.18 14.55 17.78
C THR A 93 -5.25 15.30 16.99
N PHE A 94 -6.24 14.60 16.45
CA PHE A 94 -7.33 15.23 15.69
C PHE A 94 -8.19 16.15 16.56
N LYS A 95 -8.54 15.72 17.78
CA LYS A 95 -9.31 16.57 18.70
C LYS A 95 -8.52 17.82 19.10
N LYS A 96 -7.22 17.69 19.34
CA LYS A 96 -6.40 18.81 19.83
C LYS A 96 -6.10 19.84 18.75
N ILE A 97 -5.87 19.40 17.51
CA ILE A 97 -5.40 20.26 16.42
C ILE A 97 -6.56 20.77 15.55
N LEU A 98 -7.56 19.92 15.27
CA LEU A 98 -8.66 20.24 14.34
C LEU A 98 -10.01 20.40 15.04
N ASP A 99 -10.07 20.19 16.36
CA ASP A 99 -11.32 20.02 17.13
C ASP A 99 -12.24 18.92 16.58
N TYR A 100 -11.70 18.01 15.77
CA TYR A 100 -12.43 16.94 15.13
C TYR A 100 -12.53 15.72 16.05
N THR A 101 -13.74 15.15 16.17
CA THR A 101 -13.98 13.95 16.97
C THR A 101 -14.02 12.74 16.05
N ILE A 102 -13.06 11.83 16.22
CA ILE A 102 -13.07 10.54 15.52
C ILE A 102 -14.01 9.59 16.27
N ASP A 103 -14.89 8.93 15.52
CA ASP A 103 -15.75 7.87 16.04
C ASP A 103 -14.95 6.58 16.29
N PHE A 104 -15.19 5.94 17.43
CA PHE A 104 -14.50 4.71 17.83
C PHE A 104 -15.47 3.57 18.14
N PRO A 105 -15.05 2.31 17.95
CA PRO A 105 -13.76 1.90 17.38
C PRO A 105 -13.66 2.25 15.88
N ILE A 106 -12.44 2.49 15.39
CA ILE A 106 -12.24 2.69 13.95
C ILE A 106 -12.70 1.42 13.21
N PRO A 107 -13.47 1.54 12.10
CA PRO A 107 -13.91 0.39 11.31
C PRO A 107 -12.75 -0.50 10.86
N ARG A 108 -12.96 -1.81 10.87
CA ARG A 108 -12.00 -2.81 10.41
C ARG A 108 -12.52 -3.49 9.16
N LEU A 109 -11.72 -3.52 8.11
CA LEU A 109 -11.98 -4.22 6.85
C LEU A 109 -10.87 -5.25 6.66
N SER A 110 -11.22 -6.50 6.32
CA SER A 110 -10.19 -7.43 5.86
C SER A 110 -9.64 -6.96 4.52
N TYR A 111 -8.39 -7.27 4.22
CA TYR A 111 -7.77 -7.00 2.92
C TYR A 111 -8.65 -7.51 1.77
N GLU A 112 -9.15 -8.75 1.89
CA GLU A 112 -10.08 -9.33 0.92
C GLU A 112 -11.33 -8.47 0.71
N LYS A 113 -11.98 -7.99 1.78
CA LYS A 113 -13.15 -7.11 1.66
C LYS A 113 -12.79 -5.76 1.06
N ALA A 114 -11.63 -5.20 1.40
CA ALA A 114 -11.16 -3.95 0.83
C ALA A 114 -10.97 -4.07 -0.70
N MET A 115 -10.35 -5.16 -1.15
CA MET A 115 -10.19 -5.48 -2.57
C MET A 115 -11.51 -5.80 -3.27
N ALA A 116 -12.40 -6.56 -2.62
CA ALA A 116 -13.69 -6.93 -3.15
C ALA A 116 -14.63 -5.72 -3.32
N LEU A 117 -14.66 -4.81 -2.36
CA LEU A 117 -15.61 -3.69 -2.36
C LEU A 117 -15.04 -2.40 -2.97
N TYR A 118 -13.74 -2.21 -2.95
CA TYR A 118 -13.12 -0.94 -3.35
C TYR A 118 -11.99 -1.10 -4.36
N GLY A 119 -11.50 -2.32 -4.59
CA GLY A 119 -10.38 -2.57 -5.49
C GLY A 119 -9.09 -1.91 -5.02
N SER A 120 -8.97 -1.69 -3.71
CA SER A 120 -7.81 -1.07 -3.08
C SER A 120 -7.72 -1.49 -1.62
N ASP A 121 -6.47 -1.72 -1.21
CA ASP A 121 -6.00 -1.90 0.15
C ASP A 121 -5.94 -0.61 0.98
N LYS A 122 -6.30 0.53 0.39
CA LYS A 122 -6.43 1.83 1.06
C LYS A 122 -7.67 2.55 0.54
N PRO A 123 -8.86 2.02 0.85
CA PRO A 123 -10.09 2.53 0.28
C PRO A 123 -10.41 3.94 0.79
N ASP A 124 -10.95 4.76 -0.10
CA ASP A 124 -11.63 6.00 0.29
C ASP A 124 -13.10 5.70 0.59
N LEU A 125 -13.46 5.74 1.88
CA LEU A 125 -14.78 5.38 2.39
C LEU A 125 -15.78 6.54 2.37
N ARG A 126 -15.39 7.73 1.85
CA ARG A 126 -16.26 8.91 1.84
C ARG A 126 -17.42 8.85 0.84
N PHE A 127 -17.43 7.88 -0.07
CA PHE A 127 -18.47 7.72 -1.08
C PHE A 127 -18.78 6.27 -1.44
N GLU A 128 -20.05 6.00 -1.71
CA GLU A 128 -20.61 4.67 -1.98
C GLU A 128 -20.58 4.39 -3.50
N LEU A 129 -19.43 3.95 -4.00
CA LEU A 129 -19.25 3.39 -5.35
C LEU A 129 -18.59 2.02 -5.19
N LEU A 130 -19.35 1.05 -4.67
CA LEU A 130 -18.81 -0.27 -4.36
C LEU A 130 -18.61 -1.09 -5.63
N LEU A 131 -17.51 -1.83 -5.67
CA LEU A 131 -17.22 -2.76 -6.75
C LEU A 131 -18.01 -4.05 -6.60
N ASP A 132 -18.30 -4.67 -7.73
CA ASP A 132 -18.80 -6.03 -7.81
C ASP A 132 -18.10 -6.81 -8.94
N THR A 133 -18.37 -8.12 -9.00
CA THR A 133 -17.90 -9.04 -10.03
C THR A 133 -19.02 -9.36 -11.00
N TYR A 134 -18.78 -9.05 -12.27
CA TYR A 134 -19.78 -9.19 -13.35
C TYR A 134 -19.45 -10.34 -14.32
N THR A 135 -18.42 -11.14 -14.02
CA THR A 135 -17.96 -12.22 -14.91
C THR A 135 -19.07 -13.19 -15.29
N GLU A 136 -19.82 -13.70 -14.30
CA GLU A 136 -20.91 -14.65 -14.53
C GLU A 136 -22.10 -14.00 -15.25
N ALA A 137 -22.46 -12.77 -14.87
CA ALA A 137 -23.57 -12.03 -15.46
C ALA A 137 -23.39 -11.77 -16.97
N PHE A 138 -22.15 -11.61 -17.43
CA PHE A 138 -21.84 -11.32 -18.84
C PHE A 138 -21.33 -12.53 -19.64
N MET A 139 -21.11 -13.68 -18.98
CA MET A 139 -20.66 -14.92 -19.65
C MET A 139 -21.60 -15.36 -20.80
N PRO A 140 -22.94 -15.31 -20.70
CA PRO A 140 -23.85 -15.79 -21.76
C PRO A 140 -23.82 -14.98 -23.05
N PHE A 141 -23.28 -13.75 -23.06
CA PHE A 141 -23.30 -12.87 -24.22
C PHE A 141 -22.10 -13.06 -25.17
N GLU A 142 -21.16 -13.95 -24.83
CA GLU A 142 -19.99 -14.32 -25.64
C GLU A 142 -19.23 -13.10 -26.19
N ILE A 143 -19.07 -12.05 -25.37
CA ILE A 143 -18.38 -10.82 -25.77
C ILE A 143 -16.90 -11.16 -26.01
N PRO A 144 -16.36 -10.97 -27.24
CA PRO A 144 -15.06 -11.55 -27.61
C PRO A 144 -13.88 -11.20 -26.70
N PHE A 145 -13.86 -9.97 -26.17
CA PHE A 145 -12.79 -9.49 -25.30
C PHE A 145 -13.02 -9.77 -23.81
N PHE A 146 -14.12 -10.44 -23.45
CA PHE A 146 -14.39 -10.92 -22.09
C PHE A 146 -13.95 -12.39 -21.90
N SER A 147 -13.68 -13.14 -22.97
CA SER A 147 -13.30 -14.56 -22.90
C SER A 147 -12.05 -14.78 -22.05
N ASP A 148 -12.13 -15.71 -21.09
CA ASP A 148 -11.05 -16.06 -20.16
C ASP A 148 -10.51 -14.87 -19.34
N LYS A 149 -11.38 -13.90 -19.05
CA LYS A 149 -11.06 -12.70 -18.24
C LYS A 149 -11.94 -12.59 -17.01
N THR A 150 -11.46 -11.83 -16.05
CA THR A 150 -12.27 -11.38 -14.91
C THR A 150 -12.85 -10.00 -15.22
N ILE A 151 -14.13 -9.82 -14.89
CA ILE A 151 -14.86 -8.56 -15.10
C ILE A 151 -15.23 -7.99 -13.73
N ARG A 152 -14.65 -6.84 -13.39
CA ARG A 152 -14.94 -6.07 -12.17
C ARG A 152 -15.53 -4.73 -12.56
N GLY A 153 -16.45 -4.21 -11.76
CA GLY A 153 -17.16 -3.00 -12.16
C GLY A 153 -17.90 -2.35 -11.01
N PHE A 154 -18.55 -1.24 -11.30
CA PHE A 154 -19.45 -0.58 -10.37
C PHE A 154 -20.47 0.26 -11.15
N ILE A 155 -21.59 0.52 -10.49
CA ILE A 155 -22.63 1.41 -10.99
C ILE A 155 -22.33 2.82 -10.49
N LEU A 156 -22.32 3.79 -11.41
CA LEU A 156 -22.28 5.21 -11.12
C LEU A 156 -23.71 5.77 -11.25
N PRO A 157 -24.38 6.12 -10.14
CA PRO A 157 -25.68 6.77 -10.18
C PRO A 157 -25.62 8.10 -10.92
N ASN A 158 -26.61 8.36 -11.78
CA ASN A 158 -26.66 9.56 -12.64
C ASN A 158 -25.45 9.73 -13.59
N GLY A 159 -24.69 8.65 -13.85
CA GLY A 159 -23.52 8.68 -14.73
C GLY A 159 -23.84 8.69 -16.23
N ALA A 160 -25.10 8.49 -16.64
CA ALA A 160 -25.49 8.44 -18.05
C ALA A 160 -25.16 9.74 -18.82
N SER A 161 -25.03 10.87 -18.13
CA SER A 161 -24.66 12.16 -18.71
C SER A 161 -23.19 12.27 -19.14
N LEU A 162 -22.31 11.33 -18.72
CA LEU A 162 -20.89 11.39 -19.06
C LEU A 162 -20.66 11.34 -20.58
N THR A 163 -19.83 12.23 -21.08
CA THR A 163 -19.54 12.35 -22.51
C THR A 163 -18.61 11.24 -22.98
N ARG A 164 -18.58 10.98 -24.30
CA ARG A 164 -17.65 9.99 -24.85
C ARG A 164 -16.19 10.31 -24.54
N LYS A 165 -15.83 11.60 -24.57
CA LYS A 165 -14.47 12.08 -24.25
C LYS A 165 -14.07 11.75 -22.81
N GLU A 166 -14.98 11.89 -21.84
CA GLU A 166 -14.74 11.52 -20.44
C GLU A 166 -14.55 10.01 -20.30
N LEU A 167 -15.38 9.20 -20.97
CA LEU A 167 -15.24 7.74 -20.97
C LEU A 167 -13.92 7.28 -21.61
N ASP A 168 -13.47 7.94 -22.68
CA ASP A 168 -12.18 7.67 -23.31
C ASP A 168 -11.01 8.02 -22.36
N GLN A 169 -11.12 9.10 -21.57
CA GLN A 169 -10.14 9.43 -20.53
C GLN A 169 -10.09 8.35 -19.44
N PHE A 170 -11.24 7.93 -18.91
CA PHE A 170 -11.31 6.86 -17.92
C PHE A 170 -10.77 5.52 -18.43
N THR A 171 -10.88 5.27 -19.73
CA THR A 171 -10.25 4.10 -20.36
C THR A 171 -8.72 4.14 -20.26
N LEU A 172 -8.11 5.34 -20.33
CA LEU A 172 -6.65 5.49 -20.15
C LEU A 172 -6.23 5.14 -18.71
N THR A 173 -7.05 5.51 -17.72
CA THR A 173 -6.83 5.18 -16.31
C THR A 173 -6.83 3.68 -16.08
N VAL A 174 -7.82 2.98 -16.64
CA VAL A 174 -7.89 1.52 -16.58
C VAL A 174 -6.64 0.88 -17.18
N LYS A 175 -6.21 1.33 -18.38
CA LYS A 175 -5.00 0.83 -19.03
C LYS A 175 -3.73 1.10 -18.22
N LYS A 176 -3.60 2.29 -17.64
CA LYS A 176 -2.45 2.67 -16.80
C LYS A 176 -2.31 1.78 -15.56
N ASN A 177 -3.43 1.23 -15.07
CA ASN A 177 -3.48 0.35 -13.91
C ASN A 177 -3.65 -1.13 -14.31
N HIS A 178 -3.15 -1.51 -15.49
CA HIS A 178 -3.09 -2.90 -15.98
C HIS A 178 -4.44 -3.57 -16.29
N GLY A 179 -5.53 -2.79 -16.38
CA GLY A 179 -6.77 -3.26 -17.00
C GLY A 179 -6.62 -3.33 -18.51
N GLU A 180 -7.18 -4.36 -19.14
CA GLU A 180 -7.06 -4.61 -20.57
C GLU A 180 -8.10 -3.81 -21.38
N ALA A 181 -9.32 -3.69 -20.84
CA ALA A 181 -10.41 -2.93 -21.46
C ALA A 181 -11.35 -2.30 -20.44
N LEU A 182 -12.00 -1.21 -20.86
CA LEU A 182 -13.15 -0.60 -20.17
C LEU A 182 -14.37 -0.70 -21.09
N ALA A 183 -15.36 -1.48 -20.69
CA ALA A 183 -16.69 -1.49 -21.27
C ALA A 183 -17.66 -0.69 -20.38
N TYR A 184 -18.75 -0.22 -20.96
CA TYR A 184 -19.75 0.54 -20.22
C TYR A 184 -21.16 0.40 -20.82
N LEU A 185 -22.17 0.52 -19.95
CA LEU A 185 -23.59 0.51 -20.28
C LEU A 185 -24.30 1.66 -19.54
N LYS A 186 -24.96 2.53 -20.28
CA LYS A 186 -25.82 3.60 -19.79
C LYS A 186 -27.25 3.15 -19.81
N TYR A 187 -27.99 3.41 -18.74
CA TYR A 187 -29.43 3.19 -18.68
C TYR A 187 -30.15 4.53 -18.56
N SER A 188 -30.98 4.87 -19.55
CA SER A 188 -31.72 6.12 -19.59
C SER A 188 -33.01 5.95 -20.36
N ASN A 189 -34.10 6.53 -19.87
CA ASN A 189 -35.44 6.42 -20.46
C ASN A 189 -35.87 4.96 -20.69
N GLN A 190 -35.51 4.07 -19.75
CA GLN A 190 -35.74 2.63 -19.84
C GLN A 190 -35.00 1.92 -21.00
N GLU A 191 -34.01 2.55 -21.62
CA GLU A 191 -33.21 1.97 -22.70
C GLU A 191 -31.73 1.86 -22.30
N LEU A 192 -31.11 0.73 -22.66
CA LEU A 192 -29.66 0.55 -22.55
C LEU A 192 -28.94 1.07 -23.80
N SER A 193 -27.84 1.78 -23.58
CA SER A 193 -26.88 2.15 -24.63
C SER A 193 -25.45 1.93 -24.14
N GLY A 194 -24.48 1.65 -25.02
CA GLY A 194 -23.10 1.46 -24.55
C GLY A 194 -22.19 0.73 -25.52
N SER A 195 -20.95 0.49 -25.07
CA SER A 195 -19.89 -0.08 -25.91
C SER A 195 -20.12 -1.55 -26.28
N ILE A 196 -20.91 -2.27 -25.48
CA ILE A 196 -21.18 -3.70 -25.64
C ILE A 196 -22.63 -4.03 -26.00
N LEU A 197 -23.50 -3.02 -26.17
CA LEU A 197 -24.94 -3.23 -26.41
C LEU A 197 -25.22 -4.21 -27.56
N LYS A 198 -24.44 -4.14 -28.64
CA LYS A 198 -24.60 -4.99 -29.84
C LYS A 198 -24.48 -6.50 -29.57
N PHE A 199 -23.92 -6.89 -28.42
CA PHE A 199 -23.77 -8.29 -28.00
C PHE A 199 -24.88 -8.74 -27.04
N ILE A 200 -25.66 -7.80 -26.50
CA ILE A 200 -26.69 -8.08 -25.50
C ILE A 200 -28.01 -8.39 -26.22
N ALA A 201 -28.43 -9.65 -26.18
CA ALA A 201 -29.64 -10.12 -26.86
C ALA A 201 -30.94 -9.58 -26.23
N ASP A 202 -30.99 -9.49 -24.89
CA ASP A 202 -32.11 -8.91 -24.14
C ASP A 202 -31.61 -7.82 -23.18
N PRO A 203 -31.54 -6.56 -23.64
CA PRO A 203 -31.06 -5.45 -22.81
C PRO A 203 -31.95 -5.17 -21.59
N ASN A 204 -33.26 -5.39 -21.68
CA ASN A 204 -34.18 -5.08 -20.59
C ASN A 204 -34.04 -6.09 -19.46
N ALA A 205 -33.96 -7.38 -19.77
CA ALA A 205 -33.73 -8.42 -18.76
C ALA A 205 -32.38 -8.24 -18.06
N LEU A 206 -31.34 -7.78 -18.78
CA LEU A 206 -30.05 -7.45 -18.18
C LEU A 206 -30.14 -6.23 -17.24
N ALA A 207 -30.85 -5.18 -17.64
CA ALA A 207 -31.01 -3.99 -16.79
C ALA A 207 -31.77 -4.32 -15.50
N GLU A 208 -32.82 -5.15 -15.58
CA GLU A 208 -33.57 -5.63 -14.41
C GLU A 208 -32.73 -6.50 -13.48
N SER A 209 -31.95 -7.45 -14.02
CA SER A 209 -31.12 -8.34 -13.19
C SER A 209 -29.97 -7.63 -12.49
N LEU A 210 -29.49 -6.52 -13.05
CA LEU A 210 -28.47 -5.65 -12.48
C LEU A 210 -29.06 -4.52 -11.62
N GLU A 211 -30.39 -4.49 -11.44
CA GLU A 211 -31.13 -3.47 -10.68
C GLU A 211 -30.79 -2.02 -11.09
N LEU A 212 -30.54 -1.79 -12.38
CA LEU A 212 -30.18 -0.46 -12.89
C LEU A 212 -31.33 0.52 -12.77
N LYS A 213 -31.03 1.73 -12.28
CA LYS A 213 -31.98 2.84 -12.16
C LYS A 213 -31.78 3.84 -13.29
N ASP A 214 -32.81 4.62 -13.57
CA ASP A 214 -32.72 5.64 -14.62
C ASP A 214 -31.53 6.58 -14.37
N GLN A 215 -30.81 6.91 -15.44
CA GLN A 215 -29.55 7.65 -15.46
C GLN A 215 -28.31 6.92 -14.92
N ASP A 216 -28.38 5.63 -14.57
CA ASP A 216 -27.21 4.88 -14.15
C ASP A 216 -26.23 4.62 -15.29
N LEU A 217 -24.95 4.53 -14.94
CA LEU A 217 -23.88 4.07 -15.81
C LEU A 217 -23.11 2.94 -15.13
N LEU A 218 -23.15 1.76 -15.72
CA LEU A 218 -22.33 0.62 -15.33
C LEU A 218 -20.98 0.67 -16.02
N PHE A 219 -19.91 0.65 -15.25
CA PHE A 219 -18.54 0.44 -15.73
C PHE A 219 -18.12 -1.02 -15.56
N LEU A 220 -17.46 -1.58 -16.58
CA LEU A 220 -16.96 -2.95 -16.60
C LEU A 220 -15.48 -2.93 -17.00
N VAL A 221 -14.61 -3.12 -16.02
CA VAL A 221 -13.18 -3.28 -16.19
C VAL A 221 -12.86 -4.75 -16.43
N VAL A 222 -12.13 -5.02 -17.51
CA VAL A 222 -11.73 -6.36 -17.92
C VAL A 222 -10.23 -6.53 -17.74
N ALA A 223 -9.81 -7.60 -17.10
CA ALA A 223 -8.40 -7.96 -17.02
C ALA A 223 -8.20 -9.48 -16.92
N LYS A 224 -6.95 -9.92 -17.10
CA LYS A 224 -6.55 -11.33 -17.04
C LYS A 224 -6.99 -12.03 -15.74
N ASP A 225 -6.84 -11.37 -14.61
CA ASP A 225 -7.10 -11.96 -13.30
C ASP A 225 -7.85 -10.98 -12.39
N TYR A 226 -8.36 -11.52 -11.28
CA TYR A 226 -9.15 -10.80 -10.29
C TYR A 226 -8.41 -9.59 -9.71
N MET A 227 -7.12 -9.71 -9.41
CA MET A 227 -6.35 -8.64 -8.78
C MET A 227 -6.11 -7.49 -9.75
N LYS A 228 -5.70 -7.79 -10.99
CA LYS A 228 -5.53 -6.77 -12.04
C LYS A 228 -6.86 -6.06 -12.35
N ALA A 229 -7.98 -6.80 -12.43
CA ALA A 229 -9.29 -6.21 -12.65
C ALA A 229 -9.73 -5.32 -11.47
N SER A 230 -9.54 -5.79 -10.24
CA SER A 230 -9.89 -5.05 -9.02
C SER A 230 -9.06 -3.77 -8.86
N ASN A 231 -7.74 -3.84 -9.04
CA ASN A 231 -6.85 -2.68 -8.95
C ASN A 231 -7.22 -1.61 -9.99
N ALA A 232 -7.46 -2.01 -11.24
CA ALA A 232 -7.87 -1.09 -12.30
C ALA A 232 -9.26 -0.48 -12.04
N ALA A 233 -10.22 -1.27 -11.54
CA ALA A 233 -11.54 -0.78 -11.15
C ALA A 233 -11.50 0.17 -9.94
N GLY A 234 -10.67 -0.11 -8.94
CA GLY A 234 -10.45 0.76 -7.78
C GLY A 234 -9.79 2.08 -8.16
N ALA A 235 -8.82 2.06 -9.08
CA ALA A 235 -8.21 3.27 -9.62
C ALA A 235 -9.23 4.12 -10.42
N LEU A 236 -10.06 3.47 -11.25
CA LEU A 236 -11.15 4.14 -11.96
C LEU A 236 -12.17 4.75 -10.99
N ARG A 237 -12.58 4.00 -9.96
CA ARG A 237 -13.47 4.46 -8.89
C ARG A 237 -12.92 5.72 -8.23
N LYS A 238 -11.62 5.72 -7.89
CA LYS A 238 -10.96 6.88 -7.27
C LYS A 238 -10.98 8.09 -8.20
N GLU A 239 -10.61 7.94 -9.47
CA GLU A 239 -10.60 9.05 -10.43
C GLU A 239 -12.00 9.62 -10.65
N ILE A 240 -13.03 8.77 -10.74
CA ILE A 240 -14.42 9.22 -10.85
C ILE A 240 -14.85 9.97 -9.58
N GLY A 241 -14.51 9.47 -8.40
CA GLY A 241 -14.79 10.14 -7.13
C GLY A 241 -14.17 11.55 -7.06
N GLU A 242 -12.94 11.71 -7.56
CA GLU A 242 -12.26 12.99 -7.65
C GLU A 242 -12.90 13.91 -8.71
N TYR A 243 -13.19 13.38 -9.91
CA TYR A 243 -13.77 14.11 -11.03
C TYR A 243 -15.18 14.64 -10.70
N MET A 244 -16.01 13.81 -10.08
CA MET A 244 -17.37 14.14 -9.64
C MET A 244 -17.42 14.84 -8.28
N LYS A 245 -16.27 14.98 -7.59
CA LYS A 245 -16.17 15.57 -6.24
C LYS A 245 -17.12 14.91 -5.23
N LEU A 246 -17.18 13.58 -5.24
CA LEU A 246 -18.09 12.80 -4.37
C LEU A 246 -17.65 12.81 -2.91
N ALA A 247 -16.37 13.06 -2.64
CA ALA A 247 -15.82 13.10 -1.31
C ALA A 247 -15.85 14.52 -0.71
N SER A 248 -16.38 14.66 0.49
CA SER A 248 -16.22 15.90 1.27
C SER A 248 -14.75 16.10 1.65
N GLU A 249 -14.26 17.33 1.50
CA GLU A 249 -12.90 17.72 1.91
C GLU A 249 -12.77 17.89 3.44
N THR A 250 -13.89 17.93 4.17
CA THR A 250 -13.92 18.15 5.64
C THR A 250 -14.26 16.89 6.43
N ASP A 251 -14.53 15.78 5.75
CA ASP A 251 -14.85 14.50 6.38
C ASP A 251 -13.59 13.62 6.46
N TYR A 252 -13.39 12.98 7.61
CA TYR A 252 -12.28 12.08 7.86
C TYR A 252 -12.81 10.68 8.13
N LYS A 253 -12.67 9.80 7.14
CA LYS A 253 -13.03 8.38 7.24
C LYS A 253 -11.80 7.52 7.40
N PHE A 254 -11.65 7.00 8.62
CA PHE A 254 -10.61 6.05 8.96
C PHE A 254 -11.06 4.61 8.74
N ALA A 255 -10.11 3.75 8.43
CA ALA A 255 -10.28 2.31 8.53
C ALA A 255 -8.96 1.61 8.85
N TRP A 256 -9.05 0.50 9.57
CA TRP A 256 -8.00 -0.49 9.64
C TRP A 256 -8.20 -1.52 8.54
N ILE A 257 -7.14 -1.80 7.79
CA ILE A 257 -7.08 -2.91 6.84
C ILE A 257 -6.26 -4.01 7.49
N VAL A 258 -6.91 -5.14 7.76
CA VAL A 258 -6.37 -6.27 8.53
C VAL A 258 -6.45 -7.54 7.70
N ASP A 259 -6.03 -8.69 8.26
CA ASP A 259 -6.12 -9.99 7.59
C ASP A 259 -5.44 -9.98 6.22
N TRP A 260 -4.18 -9.53 6.20
CA TRP A 260 -3.37 -9.50 5.00
C TRP A 260 -2.84 -10.88 4.63
N PRO A 261 -2.67 -11.19 3.33
CA PRO A 261 -1.80 -12.28 2.92
C PRO A 261 -0.39 -12.07 3.48
N LEU A 262 0.28 -13.15 3.86
CA LEU A 262 1.66 -13.07 4.33
C LEU A 262 2.66 -12.86 3.18
N PHE A 263 2.31 -13.36 1.99
CA PHE A 263 3.16 -13.32 0.80
C PHE A 263 2.40 -12.78 -0.40
N ASP A 264 3.14 -12.12 -1.28
CA ASP A 264 2.73 -11.84 -2.65
C ASP A 264 3.38 -12.85 -3.60
N GLU A 265 2.62 -13.31 -4.58
CA GLU A 265 3.11 -14.19 -5.64
C GLU A 265 3.52 -13.38 -6.88
N ASN A 266 4.75 -13.57 -7.31
CA ASN A 266 5.29 -12.99 -8.53
C ASN A 266 4.78 -13.74 -9.77
N GLU A 267 4.94 -13.13 -10.95
CA GLU A 267 4.48 -13.75 -12.22
C GLU A 267 5.17 -15.08 -12.55
N ASP A 268 6.35 -15.34 -12.00
CA ASP A 268 7.09 -16.61 -12.14
C ASP A 268 6.73 -17.67 -11.07
N GLY A 269 5.79 -17.34 -10.18
CA GLY A 269 5.34 -18.19 -9.07
C GLY A 269 6.20 -18.13 -7.82
N SER A 270 7.28 -17.34 -7.81
CA SER A 270 8.08 -17.09 -6.61
C SER A 270 7.32 -16.21 -5.62
N LEU A 271 7.65 -16.33 -4.33
CA LEU A 271 6.99 -15.58 -3.27
C LEU A 271 7.88 -14.46 -2.76
N THR A 272 7.26 -13.32 -2.46
CA THR A 272 7.86 -12.21 -1.72
C THR A 272 7.03 -11.91 -0.50
N ALA A 273 7.62 -11.31 0.53
CA ALA A 273 6.84 -10.89 1.71
C ALA A 273 5.93 -9.72 1.32
N ALA A 274 4.63 -9.81 1.63
CA ALA A 274 3.67 -8.76 1.29
C ALA A 274 3.92 -7.44 2.05
N HIS A 275 4.57 -7.51 3.21
CA HIS A 275 4.98 -6.35 4.00
C HIS A 275 6.50 -6.33 4.17
N HIS A 276 7.00 -7.07 5.16
CA HIS A 276 8.43 -7.25 5.39
C HIS A 276 8.68 -8.66 5.94
N PRO A 277 9.90 -9.21 5.77
CA PRO A 277 10.20 -10.61 6.05
C PRO A 277 10.23 -10.97 7.55
N PHE A 278 9.89 -10.05 8.45
CA PHE A 278 9.80 -10.30 9.90
C PHE A 278 8.36 -10.27 10.41
N THR A 279 7.38 -10.13 9.52
CA THR A 279 5.95 -10.14 9.87
C THR A 279 5.54 -11.54 10.33
N ALA A 280 4.88 -11.63 11.48
CA ALA A 280 4.40 -12.90 12.01
C ALA A 280 3.22 -13.44 11.18
N PRO A 281 3.21 -14.74 10.86
CA PRO A 281 1.98 -15.40 10.42
C PRO A 281 0.93 -15.34 11.53
N LYS A 282 -0.35 -15.47 11.19
CA LYS A 282 -1.38 -15.79 12.18
C LYS A 282 -1.07 -17.11 12.87
N GLU A 283 -1.46 -17.21 14.12
CA GLU A 283 -1.06 -18.32 14.99
C GLU A 283 -1.56 -19.67 14.45
N GLN A 284 -2.79 -19.69 13.92
CA GLN A 284 -3.38 -20.87 13.28
C GLN A 284 -2.72 -21.25 11.95
N ASP A 285 -2.03 -20.31 11.28
CA ASP A 285 -1.45 -20.50 9.95
C ASP A 285 0.04 -20.85 10.01
N LYS A 286 0.66 -20.86 11.19
CA LYS A 286 2.10 -21.21 11.36
C LYS A 286 2.47 -22.53 10.70
N ALA A 287 1.60 -23.54 10.77
CA ALA A 287 1.85 -24.84 10.15
C ALA A 287 1.84 -24.78 8.61
N LEU A 288 1.10 -23.84 8.03
CA LEU A 288 0.98 -23.66 6.58
C LEU A 288 2.26 -23.09 5.95
N LEU A 289 3.13 -22.42 6.71
CA LEU A 289 4.39 -21.87 6.19
C LEU A 289 5.22 -22.91 5.42
N LYS A 290 5.21 -24.17 5.86
CA LYS A 290 5.94 -25.26 5.21
C LYS A 290 5.16 -25.97 4.11
N THR A 291 3.84 -26.09 4.26
CA THR A 291 3.01 -26.95 3.40
C THR A 291 2.29 -26.18 2.30
N ASN A 292 1.84 -24.97 2.59
CA ASN A 292 1.11 -24.10 1.67
C ASN A 292 1.30 -22.63 2.08
N PRO A 293 2.50 -22.04 1.88
CA PRO A 293 2.82 -20.69 2.34
C PRO A 293 1.87 -19.63 1.76
N LYS A 294 1.35 -19.84 0.55
CA LYS A 294 0.41 -18.92 -0.13
C LYS A 294 -0.90 -18.71 0.62
N ALA A 295 -1.31 -19.67 1.46
CA ALA A 295 -2.53 -19.57 2.26
C ALA A 295 -2.29 -18.93 3.64
N CYS A 296 -1.05 -18.60 3.98
CA CYS A 296 -0.75 -17.97 5.27
C CYS A 296 -1.24 -16.53 5.30
N MET A 297 -1.96 -16.18 6.36
CA MET A 297 -2.31 -14.80 6.67
C MET A 297 -1.30 -14.19 7.64
N ALA A 298 -1.10 -12.88 7.54
CA ALA A 298 -0.24 -12.09 8.39
C ALA A 298 -1.00 -11.51 9.60
N GLN A 299 -0.28 -11.31 10.70
CA GLN A 299 -0.68 -10.40 11.79
C GLN A 299 -0.23 -8.97 11.44
N ALA A 300 -0.67 -8.48 10.29
CA ALA A 300 -0.36 -7.16 9.76
C ALA A 300 -1.61 -6.30 9.65
N TYR A 301 -1.42 -4.99 9.75
CA TYR A 301 -2.50 -4.03 9.83
C TYR A 301 -2.04 -2.65 9.36
N ASP A 302 -2.87 -2.04 8.52
CA ASP A 302 -2.67 -0.71 7.99
C ASP A 302 -3.80 0.20 8.45
N ILE A 303 -3.46 1.42 8.88
CA ILE A 303 -4.46 2.46 9.11
C ILE A 303 -4.54 3.38 7.90
N VAL A 304 -5.75 3.52 7.39
CA VAL A 304 -6.08 4.29 6.20
C VAL A 304 -6.95 5.47 6.59
N LEU A 305 -6.75 6.60 5.93
CA LEU A 305 -7.58 7.79 6.01
C LEU A 305 -7.87 8.32 4.61
N ASN A 306 -9.15 8.41 4.24
CA ASN A 306 -9.58 9.09 3.01
C ASN A 306 -8.84 8.60 1.73
N GLY A 307 -8.58 7.30 1.63
CA GLY A 307 -7.88 6.72 0.48
C GLY A 307 -6.34 6.78 0.55
N TYR A 308 -5.78 7.21 1.68
CA TYR A 308 -4.35 7.24 1.95
C TYR A 308 -4.00 6.29 3.08
N GLU A 309 -2.98 5.46 2.86
CA GLU A 309 -2.33 4.70 3.93
C GLU A 309 -1.60 5.67 4.87
N LEU A 310 -2.07 5.86 6.09
CA LEU A 310 -1.42 6.70 7.10
C LEU A 310 -0.21 6.01 7.72
N GLY A 311 -0.26 4.68 7.83
CA GLY A 311 0.82 3.89 8.40
C GLY A 311 0.46 2.42 8.46
N GLY A 312 1.49 1.59 8.59
CA GLY A 312 1.38 0.15 8.59
C GLY A 312 2.24 -0.48 9.67
N GLY A 313 1.82 -1.65 10.12
CA GLY A 313 2.43 -2.36 11.22
C GLY A 313 2.18 -3.85 11.16
N SER A 314 2.94 -4.58 11.98
CA SER A 314 2.69 -6.00 12.19
C SER A 314 3.23 -6.47 13.53
N VAL A 315 2.70 -7.59 14.00
CA VAL A 315 3.37 -8.42 15.01
C VAL A 315 4.60 -9.05 14.36
N ARG A 316 5.71 -9.13 15.10
CA ARG A 316 6.98 -9.65 14.58
C ARG A 316 7.17 -11.12 14.93
N ILE A 317 7.88 -11.81 14.05
CA ILE A 317 8.40 -13.14 14.34
C ILE A 317 9.47 -13.00 15.43
N HIS A 318 9.22 -13.65 16.58
CA HIS A 318 10.18 -13.71 17.69
C HIS A 318 10.80 -15.10 17.85
N GLU A 319 10.31 -16.10 17.10
CA GLU A 319 10.79 -17.48 17.15
C GLU A 319 11.75 -17.77 15.99
N SER A 320 13.01 -18.13 16.28
CA SER A 320 14.03 -18.33 15.25
C SER A 320 13.63 -19.38 14.19
N HIS A 321 12.94 -20.44 14.59
CA HIS A 321 12.55 -21.51 13.66
C HIS A 321 11.42 -21.09 12.71
N ILE A 322 10.55 -20.16 13.12
CA ILE A 322 9.52 -19.58 12.26
C ILE A 322 10.16 -18.58 11.30
N GLN A 323 11.12 -17.78 11.78
CA GLN A 323 11.84 -16.82 10.94
C GLN A 323 12.62 -17.53 9.81
N GLN A 324 13.21 -18.68 10.13
CA GLN A 324 13.88 -19.52 9.14
C GLN A 324 12.92 -20.03 8.06
N GLN A 325 11.73 -20.51 8.45
CA GLN A 325 10.70 -20.96 7.49
C GLN A 325 10.18 -19.82 6.61
N MET A 326 10.04 -18.62 7.17
CA MET A 326 9.69 -17.42 6.42
C MET A 326 10.74 -17.13 5.33
N PHE A 327 12.03 -17.18 5.66
CA PHE A 327 13.09 -16.96 4.68
C PHE A 327 13.17 -18.05 3.61
N GLU A 328 12.93 -19.31 3.99
CA GLU A 328 12.84 -20.43 3.04
C GLU A 328 11.66 -20.26 2.08
N ALA A 329 10.50 -19.81 2.56
CA ALA A 329 9.31 -19.58 1.74
C ALA A 329 9.53 -18.51 0.66
N ILE A 330 10.28 -17.45 0.96
CA ILE A 330 10.67 -16.40 -0.02
C ILE A 330 11.97 -16.72 -0.78
N GLY A 331 12.54 -17.90 -0.58
CA GLY A 331 13.69 -18.38 -1.35
C GLY A 331 15.01 -17.65 -1.06
N LEU A 332 15.20 -17.09 0.13
CA LEU A 332 16.47 -16.44 0.49
C LEU A 332 17.57 -17.49 0.79
N PRO A 333 18.73 -17.44 0.10
CA PRO A 333 19.86 -18.32 0.39
C PRO A 333 20.44 -18.08 1.80
N SER A 334 20.96 -19.12 2.43
CA SER A 334 21.51 -19.06 3.80
C SER A 334 22.67 -18.06 3.96
N ASP A 335 23.53 -17.95 2.94
CA ASP A 335 24.63 -16.98 2.92
C ASP A 335 24.11 -15.54 2.84
N VAL A 336 23.04 -15.30 2.09
CA VAL A 336 22.36 -14.01 2.02
C VAL A 336 21.69 -13.67 3.35
N ILE A 337 21.03 -14.65 3.99
CA ILE A 337 20.40 -14.46 5.31
C ILE A 337 21.45 -14.09 6.35
N GLU A 338 22.55 -14.82 6.44
CA GLU A 338 23.62 -14.52 7.40
C GLU A 338 24.25 -13.15 7.11
N ALA A 339 24.56 -12.89 5.83
CA ALA A 339 25.16 -11.64 5.41
C ALA A 339 24.27 -10.43 5.67
N ARG A 340 22.94 -10.52 5.53
CA ARG A 340 22.03 -9.38 5.70
C ARG A 340 21.39 -9.31 7.07
N PHE A 341 20.98 -10.45 7.63
CA PHE A 341 20.12 -10.53 8.81
C PHE A 341 20.71 -11.38 9.94
N GLY A 342 21.93 -11.90 9.82
CA GLY A 342 22.57 -12.76 10.83
C GLY A 342 22.59 -12.15 12.23
N PHE A 343 22.75 -10.82 12.35
CA PHE A 343 22.69 -10.13 13.65
C PHE A 343 21.30 -10.22 14.30
N LEU A 344 20.21 -10.14 13.51
CA LEU A 344 18.84 -10.20 14.02
C LEU A 344 18.45 -11.65 14.32
N VAL A 345 18.76 -12.57 13.41
CA VAL A 345 18.54 -14.02 13.60
C VAL A 345 19.32 -14.52 14.82
N GLY A 346 20.53 -14.01 15.03
CA GLY A 346 21.31 -14.25 16.23
C GLY A 346 20.60 -13.70 17.49
N ALA A 347 20.12 -12.46 17.44
CA ALA A 347 19.40 -11.82 18.54
C ALA A 347 18.15 -12.62 18.98
N LEU A 348 17.41 -13.21 18.02
CA LEU A 348 16.23 -14.04 18.31
C LEU A 348 16.50 -15.22 19.26
N LYS A 349 17.75 -15.68 19.38
CA LYS A 349 18.13 -16.82 20.22
C LYS A 349 18.33 -16.47 21.69
N TYR A 350 18.37 -15.19 22.05
CA TYR A 350 18.69 -14.71 23.40
C TYR A 350 17.46 -14.32 24.24
N GLY A 351 16.30 -14.89 23.92
CA GLY A 351 15.05 -14.62 24.65
C GLY A 351 14.30 -13.40 24.15
N THR A 352 14.10 -13.28 22.83
CA THR A 352 13.30 -12.20 22.25
C THR A 352 11.83 -12.28 22.69
N PRO A 353 11.27 -11.21 23.27
CA PRO A 353 9.86 -11.21 23.65
C PRO A 353 8.95 -11.19 22.42
N PRO A 354 7.69 -11.65 22.53
CA PRO A 354 6.67 -11.30 21.56
C PRO A 354 6.59 -9.78 21.44
N HIS A 355 6.66 -9.26 20.22
CA HIS A 355 6.68 -7.83 19.98
C HIS A 355 6.01 -7.48 18.66
N GLY A 356 5.60 -6.23 18.52
CA GLY A 356 4.94 -5.70 17.34
C GLY A 356 4.96 -4.19 17.36
N GLY A 357 4.72 -3.60 16.21
CA GLY A 357 4.73 -2.15 16.10
C GLY A 357 4.15 -1.64 14.80
N LEU A 358 4.16 -0.32 14.68
CA LEU A 358 3.57 0.42 13.57
C LEU A 358 4.38 1.68 13.30
N ALA A 359 4.42 2.10 12.04
CA ALA A 359 4.98 3.39 11.67
C ALA A 359 3.91 4.24 10.98
N LEU A 360 3.66 5.46 11.49
CA LEU A 360 2.81 6.45 10.81
C LEU A 360 3.68 7.35 9.94
N GLY A 361 3.28 7.61 8.70
CA GLY A 361 3.86 8.66 7.86
C GLY A 361 3.43 10.03 8.38
N LEU A 362 4.32 10.70 9.11
CA LEU A 362 4.02 11.99 9.74
C LEU A 362 3.70 13.05 8.69
N ASP A 363 4.49 13.14 7.62
CA ASP A 363 4.27 14.13 6.57
C ASP A 363 2.89 13.93 5.91
N ARG A 364 2.48 12.68 5.68
CA ARG A 364 1.17 12.36 5.11
C ARG A 364 0.02 12.66 6.08
N LEU A 365 0.21 12.39 7.37
CA LEU A 365 -0.75 12.76 8.40
C LEU A 365 -0.96 14.28 8.44
N VAL A 366 0.13 15.06 8.44
CA VAL A 366 0.06 16.52 8.42
C VAL A 366 -0.60 17.01 7.13
N MET A 367 -0.22 16.47 5.96
CA MET A 367 -0.83 16.81 4.66
C MET A 367 -2.36 16.70 4.69
N LEU A 368 -2.88 15.59 5.22
CA LEU A 368 -4.32 15.35 5.32
C LEU A 368 -4.99 16.25 6.38
N MET A 369 -4.32 16.51 7.50
CA MET A 369 -4.83 17.42 8.53
C MET A 369 -4.85 18.88 8.07
N THR A 370 -3.95 19.27 7.16
CA THR A 370 -3.91 20.62 6.56
C THR A 370 -4.74 20.74 5.28
N GLY A 371 -5.36 19.65 4.81
CA GLY A 371 -6.17 19.65 3.59
C GLY A 371 -5.37 19.85 2.29
N THR A 372 -4.05 19.65 2.31
CA THR A 372 -3.20 19.77 1.12
C THR A 372 -3.22 18.46 0.34
N LYS A 373 -2.99 18.54 -0.98
CA LYS A 373 -2.97 17.36 -1.88
C LYS A 373 -1.56 16.92 -2.25
N ASN A 374 -0.55 17.64 -1.76
CA ASN A 374 0.85 17.44 -2.09
C ASN A 374 1.69 17.45 -0.82
N ILE A 375 2.45 16.38 -0.60
CA ILE A 375 3.27 16.21 0.60
C ILE A 375 4.37 17.26 0.71
N LYS A 376 4.72 17.90 -0.41
CA LYS A 376 5.70 18.98 -0.47
C LYS A 376 5.25 20.23 0.28
N ASP A 377 3.94 20.43 0.42
CA ASP A 377 3.38 21.61 1.08
C ASP A 377 3.57 21.57 2.60
N VAL A 378 3.95 20.42 3.15
CA VAL A 378 4.17 20.20 4.59
C VAL A 378 5.63 19.91 4.93
N ILE A 379 6.53 20.06 3.95
CA ILE A 379 7.97 19.88 4.11
C ILE A 379 8.64 21.21 3.75
N ALA A 380 9.51 21.71 4.62
CA ALA A 380 10.12 23.03 4.43
C ALA A 380 10.97 23.13 3.14
N PHE A 381 11.74 22.09 2.82
CA PHE A 381 12.64 22.04 1.66
C PHE A 381 12.48 20.71 0.90
N PRO A 382 11.38 20.53 0.16
CA PRO A 382 11.08 19.26 -0.51
C PRO A 382 11.90 19.10 -1.80
N LYS A 383 11.97 17.87 -2.29
CA LYS A 383 12.55 17.55 -3.61
C LYS A 383 11.49 17.59 -4.71
N THR A 384 11.91 17.94 -5.92
CA THR A 384 11.09 17.85 -7.15
C THR A 384 10.78 16.39 -7.50
N GLN A 385 9.88 16.15 -8.46
CA GLN A 385 9.63 14.78 -8.94
C GLN A 385 10.87 14.14 -9.58
N SER A 386 11.82 14.95 -10.05
CA SER A 386 13.12 14.49 -10.57
C SER A 386 14.19 14.32 -9.49
N ALA A 387 13.78 14.17 -8.22
CA ALA A 387 14.68 14.00 -7.08
C ALA A 387 15.68 15.16 -6.87
N ARG A 388 15.35 16.37 -7.32
CA ARG A 388 16.22 17.54 -7.20
C ARG A 388 15.77 18.52 -6.13
N ASP A 389 16.75 19.14 -5.49
CA ASP A 389 16.58 20.35 -4.71
C ASP A 389 16.81 21.56 -5.62
N LEU A 390 15.79 22.37 -5.87
CA LEU A 390 15.93 23.55 -6.72
C LEU A 390 16.60 24.72 -6.00
N MET A 391 16.53 24.77 -4.67
CA MET A 391 17.11 25.87 -3.90
C MET A 391 18.63 25.72 -3.78
N MET A 392 19.09 24.49 -3.55
CA MET A 392 20.51 24.17 -3.41
C MET A 392 21.13 23.58 -4.67
N GLU A 393 20.36 23.41 -5.74
CA GLU A 393 20.79 22.79 -6.99
C GLU A 393 21.39 21.38 -6.79
N ALA A 394 20.80 20.60 -5.88
CA ALA A 394 21.25 19.25 -5.53
C ALA A 394 20.43 18.16 -6.26
N PRO A 395 21.00 16.97 -6.54
CA PRO A 395 22.41 16.61 -6.37
C PRO A 395 23.32 17.33 -7.37
N SER A 396 24.60 17.50 -7.01
CA SER A 396 25.63 18.14 -7.81
C SER A 396 26.90 17.29 -7.87
N SER A 397 27.84 17.63 -8.76
CA SER A 397 29.19 17.04 -8.76
C SER A 397 29.95 17.42 -7.49
N VAL A 398 30.91 16.58 -7.12
CA VAL A 398 31.87 16.80 -6.03
C VAL A 398 33.27 17.04 -6.59
N ALA A 399 34.20 17.57 -5.79
CA ALA A 399 35.57 17.77 -6.23
C ALA A 399 36.31 16.43 -6.39
N ASP A 400 37.23 16.34 -7.35
CA ASP A 400 38.01 15.12 -7.61
C ASP A 400 38.80 14.67 -6.38
N THR A 401 39.31 15.60 -5.57
CA THR A 401 39.99 15.29 -4.30
C THR A 401 39.09 14.52 -3.33
N GLN A 402 37.78 14.79 -3.31
CA GLN A 402 36.83 14.04 -2.48
C GLN A 402 36.63 12.62 -3.01
N LEU A 403 36.60 12.45 -4.34
CA LEU A 403 36.49 11.12 -4.96
C LEU A 403 37.76 10.29 -4.73
N GLU A 404 38.94 10.90 -4.80
CA GLU A 404 40.23 10.28 -4.50
C GLU A 404 40.29 9.81 -3.03
N GLU A 405 39.88 10.65 -2.09
CA GLU A 405 39.81 10.30 -0.66
C GLU A 405 38.87 9.10 -0.41
N LEU A 406 37.77 9.01 -1.16
CA LEU A 406 36.81 7.92 -1.07
C LEU A 406 37.21 6.69 -1.93
N LYS A 407 38.24 6.82 -2.76
CA LYS A 407 38.68 5.82 -3.76
C LYS A 407 37.54 5.39 -4.71
N ILE A 408 36.74 6.35 -5.16
CA ILE A 408 35.62 6.12 -6.09
C ILE A 408 35.98 6.65 -7.47
N SER A 409 35.68 5.86 -8.50
CA SER A 409 35.72 6.30 -9.90
C SER A 409 34.38 6.04 -10.58
N PHE A 410 33.97 6.95 -11.46
CA PHE A 410 32.76 6.79 -12.25
C PHE A 410 33.06 6.01 -13.53
N LYS A 411 32.13 5.14 -13.93
CA LYS A 411 32.16 4.53 -15.26
C LYS A 411 31.54 5.52 -16.24
N HIS A 412 32.28 5.85 -17.30
CA HIS A 412 31.81 6.67 -18.41
C HIS A 412 31.04 5.83 -19.42
#